data_AF-A0A143HPE7-F1
#
_entry.id   AF-A0A143HPE7-F1
#
_cell.length_a   1.000
_cell.length_b   1.000
_cell.length_c   1.000
_cell.angle_alpha   90.00
_cell.angle_beta   90.00
_cell.angle_gamma   90.00
#
_symmetry.space_group_name_H-M   'P 1'
#
loop_
_entity.id
_entity.type
_entity.pdbx_description
1 polymer ?
#
loop_
_entity_poly.entity_id
_entity_poly.type
_entity_poly.pdbx_seq_one_letter_code
_entity_poly.pdbx_strand_id
1 'polypeptide(L)'
;MTAFRSLIATSLAAASLSAAAATNPSAASASSSQGDLTITLNLTPHIIVTGLEDMTINASAADVTQTDNICIGGFGFSSFNVSFGSLNGNADVNTPNSSNPFLLLDSSTSETIPYSVGFANTASAGTADETSTDGSLSTNFARAAGATAASCLSSAENATLFVGINAADWQDVEGTAFTDTLTVMVKAI
;
A
#
# COMPACT_ATOMS: atom_id res chain seq x y z
N MET A 1 60.93 17.58 8.35
CA MET A 1 60.23 16.75 7.35
C MET A 1 58.99 17.49 6.88
N THR A 2 59.05 18.04 5.67
CA THR A 2 57.90 18.18 4.75
C THR A 2 57.38 16.77 4.40
N ALA A 3 56.14 16.50 3.96
CA ALA A 3 54.87 17.22 3.89
C ALA A 3 53.75 16.12 3.90
N PHE A 4 52.47 16.25 3.51
CA PHE A 4 51.64 17.27 2.84
C PHE A 4 50.17 17.10 3.33
N ARG A 5 49.24 17.96 2.89
CA ARG A 5 47.78 17.73 2.97
C ARG A 5 47.28 17.13 1.64
N SER A 6 46.21 16.34 1.68
CA SER A 6 45.45 15.98 0.46
C SER A 6 43.95 15.99 0.74
N LEU A 7 43.21 16.87 0.05
CA LEU A 7 41.75 16.81 -0.06
C LEU A 7 41.41 15.96 -1.27
N ILE A 8 40.55 14.95 -1.11
CA ILE A 8 40.00 14.21 -2.26
C ILE A 8 38.69 14.88 -2.67
N ALA A 9 38.70 15.57 -3.81
CA ALA A 9 37.50 16.08 -4.45
C ALA A 9 36.95 15.02 -5.42
N THR A 10 35.82 14.39 -5.08
CA THR A 10 35.12 13.47 -5.98
C THR A 10 34.25 14.24 -6.97
N SER A 11 34.77 14.46 -8.18
CA SER A 11 33.99 14.98 -9.31
C SER A 11 33.03 13.91 -9.84
N LEU A 12 31.72 14.13 -9.73
CA LEU A 12 30.75 13.35 -10.50
C LEU A 12 30.80 13.82 -11.96
N ALA A 13 31.42 13.00 -12.81
CA ALA A 13 31.38 13.21 -14.25
C ALA A 13 30.01 12.81 -14.78
N ALA A 14 29.16 13.78 -15.12
CA ALA A 14 27.95 13.54 -15.90
C ALA A 14 28.35 13.18 -17.34
N ALA A 15 28.44 11.88 -17.64
CA ALA A 15 28.69 11.40 -18.99
C ALA A 15 27.46 11.67 -19.87
N SER A 16 27.51 12.77 -20.64
CA SER A 16 26.53 13.04 -21.68
C SER A 16 26.65 11.99 -22.78
N LEU A 17 25.78 10.98 -22.77
CA LEU A 17 25.66 10.03 -23.87
C LEU A 17 25.06 10.75 -25.08
N SER A 18 25.94 11.28 -25.92
CA SER A 18 25.60 11.78 -27.25
C SER A 18 25.10 10.61 -28.10
N ALA A 19 23.78 10.44 -28.17
CA ALA A 19 23.14 9.47 -29.06
C ALA A 19 23.37 9.88 -30.53
N ALA A 20 24.46 9.40 -31.11
CA ALA A 20 24.70 9.50 -32.54
C ALA A 20 23.68 8.60 -33.27
N ALA A 21 22.66 9.22 -33.88
CA ALA A 21 21.77 8.50 -34.78
C ALA A 21 22.59 7.94 -35.95
N ALA A 22 22.41 6.66 -36.26
CA ALA A 22 23.16 6.00 -37.34
C ALA A 22 22.86 6.67 -38.69
N THR A 23 23.89 7.20 -39.35
CA THR A 23 23.77 7.73 -40.71
C THR A 23 23.78 6.58 -41.72
N ASN A 24 22.68 6.39 -42.44
CA ASN A 24 22.58 5.37 -43.49
C ASN A 24 23.68 5.58 -44.56
N PRO A 25 24.48 4.55 -44.91
CA PRO A 25 25.49 4.68 -45.95
C PRO A 25 24.85 4.86 -47.34
N SER A 26 25.55 5.54 -48.25
CA SER A 26 25.06 5.68 -49.63
C SER A 26 25.15 4.35 -50.38
N ALA A 27 24.08 4.00 -51.10
CA ALA A 27 23.90 2.67 -51.70
C ALA A 27 24.86 2.33 -52.86
N ALA A 28 25.80 3.21 -53.21
CA ALA A 28 26.62 3.09 -54.42
C ALA A 28 27.82 2.13 -54.29
N SER A 29 28.21 1.71 -53.08
CA SER A 29 29.42 0.89 -52.87
C SER A 29 29.40 -0.03 -51.63
N ALA A 30 28.28 -0.14 -50.92
CA ALA A 30 28.17 -0.98 -49.72
C ALA A 30 27.82 -2.44 -50.09
N SER A 31 28.73 -3.39 -49.80
CA SER A 31 28.49 -4.83 -49.92
C SER A 31 27.83 -5.45 -48.67
N SER A 32 27.84 -4.74 -47.55
CA SER A 32 27.06 -5.02 -46.34
C SER A 32 26.92 -3.72 -45.51
N SER A 33 25.91 -3.66 -44.65
CA SER A 33 25.73 -2.57 -43.68
C SER A 33 25.17 -3.13 -42.39
N GLN A 34 25.61 -2.59 -41.26
CA GLN A 34 25.17 -2.96 -39.92
C GLN A 34 24.98 -1.70 -39.07
N GLY A 35 24.12 -1.78 -38.07
CA GLY A 35 23.87 -0.72 -37.11
C GLY A 35 23.19 -1.26 -35.88
N ASP A 36 23.54 -0.72 -34.72
CA ASP A 36 22.99 -1.10 -33.43
C ASP A 36 21.86 -0.14 -33.02
N LEU A 37 20.92 -0.63 -32.22
CA LEU A 37 19.88 0.19 -31.60
C LEU A 37 19.67 -0.22 -30.15
N THR A 38 19.41 0.76 -29.29
CA THR A 38 19.07 0.53 -27.89
C THR A 38 17.55 0.38 -27.73
N ILE A 39 17.10 -0.73 -27.12
CA ILE A 39 15.71 -0.91 -26.71
C ILE A 39 15.61 -0.60 -25.22
N THR A 40 14.80 0.39 -24.85
CA THR A 40 14.53 0.76 -23.46
C THR A 40 13.08 0.47 -23.11
N LEU A 41 12.86 -0.32 -22.06
CA LEU A 41 11.55 -0.53 -21.45
C LEU A 41 11.49 0.20 -20.11
N ASN A 42 10.66 1.23 -20.01
CA ASN A 42 10.39 1.92 -18.75
C ASN A 42 9.12 1.34 -18.13
N LEU A 43 9.20 0.89 -16.87
CA LEU A 43 8.07 0.37 -16.10
C LEU A 43 7.85 1.24 -14.87
N THR A 44 6.64 1.77 -14.71
CA THR A 44 6.19 2.40 -13.46
C THR A 44 5.75 1.32 -12.47
N PRO A 45 6.01 1.46 -11.16
CA PRO A 45 5.46 0.54 -10.16
C PRO A 45 3.95 0.47 -10.24
N HIS A 46 3.40 -0.75 -10.14
CA HIS A 46 1.97 -1.01 -10.19
C HIS A 46 1.61 -1.92 -9.01
N ILE A 47 0.73 -1.44 -8.14
CA ILE A 47 0.14 -2.19 -7.04
C ILE A 47 -1.27 -2.62 -7.43
N ILE A 48 -1.67 -3.81 -7.02
CA ILE A 48 -3.07 -4.24 -6.98
C ILE A 48 -3.40 -4.71 -5.56
N VAL A 49 -4.63 -4.41 -5.13
CA VAL A 49 -5.25 -4.95 -3.92
C VAL A 49 -6.50 -5.71 -4.35
N THR A 50 -6.69 -6.94 -3.85
CA THR A 50 -7.88 -7.78 -4.13
C THR A 50 -8.34 -8.48 -2.86
N GLY A 51 -9.57 -8.98 -2.85
CA GLY A 51 -10.16 -9.66 -1.68
C GLY A 51 -10.74 -8.73 -0.63
N LEU A 52 -10.93 -7.43 -0.94
CA LEU A 52 -11.68 -6.51 -0.08
C LEU A 52 -13.17 -6.81 -0.24
N GLU A 53 -13.77 -7.48 0.76
CA GLU A 53 -15.20 -7.82 0.78
C GLU A 53 -15.95 -7.05 1.91
N ASP A 54 -17.28 -7.00 1.81
CA ASP A 54 -18.11 -6.32 2.81
C ASP A 54 -18.17 -7.13 4.12
N MET A 55 -17.52 -6.66 5.19
CA MET A 55 -17.57 -7.30 6.50
C MET A 55 -18.90 -7.04 7.23
N THR A 56 -19.64 -8.11 7.52
CA THR A 56 -20.83 -8.08 8.40
C THR A 56 -20.46 -8.55 9.80
N ILE A 57 -20.46 -7.64 10.76
CA ILE A 57 -20.16 -7.95 12.18
C ILE A 57 -21.48 -8.06 12.95
N ASN A 58 -21.71 -9.22 13.58
CA ASN A 58 -22.86 -9.43 14.44
C ASN A 58 -22.48 -9.11 15.89
N ALA A 59 -23.16 -8.15 16.50
CA ALA A 59 -22.93 -7.76 17.89
C ALA A 59 -23.11 -8.93 18.85
N SER A 60 -22.30 -8.97 19.91
CA SER A 60 -22.33 -10.02 20.94
C SER A 60 -22.23 -9.41 22.35
N ALA A 61 -22.21 -10.25 23.39
CA ALA A 61 -21.96 -9.79 24.76
C ALA A 61 -20.45 -9.63 25.10
N ALA A 62 -19.57 -9.92 24.16
CA ALA A 62 -18.12 -9.81 24.26
C ALA A 62 -17.56 -9.04 23.06
N ASP A 63 -16.34 -8.50 23.22
CA ASP A 63 -15.58 -7.82 22.16
C ASP A 63 -15.53 -8.69 20.90
N VAL A 64 -15.68 -8.06 19.73
CA VAL A 64 -15.69 -8.75 18.45
C VAL A 64 -14.52 -8.28 17.61
N THR A 65 -13.75 -9.23 17.09
CA THR A 65 -12.75 -8.99 16.04
C THR A 65 -13.16 -9.80 14.82
N GLN A 66 -13.42 -9.11 13.72
CA GLN A 66 -13.59 -9.71 12.40
C GLN A 66 -12.29 -9.58 11.62
N THR A 67 -11.99 -10.57 10.79
CA THR A 67 -10.86 -10.56 9.87
C THR A 67 -11.33 -10.73 8.44
N ASP A 68 -10.62 -10.11 7.51
CA ASP A 68 -10.77 -10.34 6.08
C ASP A 68 -9.38 -10.58 5.45
N ASN A 69 -9.29 -11.53 4.52
CA ASN A 69 -8.02 -11.94 3.92
C ASN A 69 -7.88 -11.34 2.53
N ILE A 70 -6.84 -10.54 2.34
CA ILE A 70 -6.62 -9.78 1.12
C ILE A 70 -5.31 -10.17 0.43
N CYS A 71 -5.16 -9.74 -0.81
CA CYS A 71 -3.90 -9.83 -1.53
C CYS A 71 -3.37 -8.45 -1.91
N ILE A 72 -2.11 -8.18 -1.55
CA ILE A 72 -1.36 -7.03 -2.03
C ILE A 72 -0.24 -7.55 -2.94
N GLY A 73 -0.27 -7.14 -4.21
CA GLY A 73 0.68 -7.65 -5.21
C GLY A 73 0.95 -6.66 -6.33
N GLY A 74 1.70 -7.10 -7.34
CA GLY A 74 1.99 -6.31 -8.54
C GLY A 74 3.45 -6.37 -8.97
N PHE A 75 4.00 -5.27 -9.48
CA PHE A 75 5.40 -5.21 -9.94
C PHE A 75 6.03 -3.81 -9.74
N GLY A 76 7.37 -3.76 -9.79
CA GLY A 76 8.13 -2.51 -9.66
C GLY A 76 8.35 -2.00 -8.23
N PHE A 77 7.94 -2.76 -7.20
CA PHE A 77 8.18 -2.44 -5.79
C PHE A 77 8.63 -3.66 -4.99
N SER A 78 9.48 -3.43 -3.98
CA SER A 78 9.88 -4.41 -2.96
C SER A 78 9.13 -4.24 -1.64
N SER A 79 8.67 -3.02 -1.39
CA SER A 79 8.18 -2.53 -0.10
C SER A 79 6.94 -1.68 -0.31
N PHE A 80 6.02 -1.73 0.65
CA PHE A 80 4.81 -0.93 0.65
C PHE A 80 4.43 -0.49 2.08
N ASN A 81 3.70 0.60 2.19
CA ASN A 81 3.03 1.03 3.40
C ASN A 81 1.50 0.96 3.17
N VAL A 82 0.77 0.75 4.26
CA VAL A 82 -0.70 0.69 4.27
C VAL A 82 -1.21 1.82 5.16
N SER A 83 -2.27 2.48 4.72
CA SER A 83 -3.03 3.44 5.53
C SER A 83 -4.51 3.29 5.26
N PHE A 84 -5.30 3.75 6.20
CA PHE A 84 -6.74 3.58 6.24
C PHE A 84 -7.45 4.93 6.36
N GLY A 85 -8.67 5.01 5.84
CA GLY A 85 -9.55 6.16 6.00
C GLY A 85 -10.97 5.72 6.29
N SER A 86 -11.70 6.49 7.09
CA SER A 86 -13.09 6.23 7.47
C SER A 86 -13.98 7.28 6.79
N LEU A 87 -15.19 6.89 6.38
CA LEU A 87 -16.15 7.86 5.84
C LEU A 87 -16.87 8.61 6.97
N ASN A 88 -17.17 7.90 8.06
CA ASN A 88 -17.92 8.42 9.21
C ASN A 88 -17.01 8.82 10.39
N GLY A 89 -15.80 8.26 10.46
CA GLY A 89 -14.70 8.70 11.32
C GLY A 89 -13.92 9.86 10.71
N ASN A 90 -12.78 10.20 11.34
CA ASN A 90 -11.92 11.28 10.89
C ASN A 90 -10.52 10.78 10.45
N ALA A 91 -10.23 9.47 10.38
CA ALA A 91 -9.02 9.00 9.71
C ALA A 91 -9.12 9.25 8.20
N ASP A 92 -8.07 9.81 7.61
CA ASP A 92 -7.93 9.99 6.17
C ASP A 92 -6.51 9.58 5.79
N VAL A 93 -6.44 8.72 4.77
CA VAL A 93 -5.23 8.18 4.14
C VAL A 93 -4.18 9.24 3.74
N ASN A 94 -4.54 10.54 3.72
CA ASN A 94 -3.64 11.65 3.42
C ASN A 94 -3.49 12.73 4.51
N THR A 95 -4.26 12.71 5.62
CA THR A 95 -4.17 13.77 6.66
C THR A 95 -3.83 13.22 8.06
N PRO A 96 -2.53 13.10 8.39
CA PRO A 96 -2.12 12.75 9.75
C PRO A 96 -2.60 13.79 10.79
N ASN A 97 -2.71 13.36 12.05
CA ASN A 97 -3.20 14.11 13.24
C ASN A 97 -4.73 14.11 13.52
N SER A 98 -5.46 13.09 13.09
CA SER A 98 -6.86 12.91 13.50
C SER A 98 -7.00 12.31 14.92
N SER A 99 -8.12 12.59 15.60
CA SER A 99 -8.37 12.17 16.99
C SER A 99 -9.39 11.03 17.17
N ASN A 100 -10.24 10.77 16.17
CA ASN A 100 -11.20 9.66 16.16
C ASN A 100 -11.04 8.92 14.82
N PRO A 101 -10.29 7.80 14.76
CA PRO A 101 -9.90 7.24 13.49
C PRO A 101 -11.08 6.62 12.72
N PHE A 102 -11.85 5.75 13.37
CA PHE A 102 -12.89 4.96 12.71
C PHE A 102 -14.18 4.95 13.53
N LEU A 103 -15.33 5.21 12.88
CA LEU A 103 -16.65 5.22 13.50
C LEU A 103 -17.64 4.50 12.59
N LEU A 104 -18.46 3.59 13.13
CA LEU A 104 -19.70 3.16 12.50
C LEU A 104 -20.81 4.16 12.86
N LEU A 105 -21.76 4.40 11.97
CA LEU A 105 -22.87 5.36 12.14
C LEU A 105 -24.22 4.69 11.85
N ASP A 106 -25.20 4.82 12.74
CA ASP A 106 -26.62 4.55 12.40
C ASP A 106 -27.23 5.83 11.84
N SER A 107 -27.53 5.83 10.53
CA SER A 107 -28.10 7.00 9.84
C SER A 107 -29.49 7.42 10.33
N SER A 108 -30.14 6.61 11.17
CA SER A 108 -31.47 6.83 11.74
C SER A 108 -31.43 7.59 13.06
N THR A 109 -30.51 7.21 13.96
CA THR A 109 -30.34 7.83 15.29
C THR A 109 -29.22 8.87 15.34
N SER A 110 -28.31 8.86 14.36
CA SER A 110 -27.04 9.62 14.36
C SER A 110 -26.07 9.22 15.49
N GLU A 111 -26.29 8.07 16.14
CA GLU A 111 -25.35 7.49 17.09
C GLU A 111 -24.16 6.87 16.36
N THR A 112 -23.01 6.82 17.03
CA THR A 112 -21.78 6.24 16.50
C THR A 112 -21.16 5.22 17.44
N ILE A 113 -20.59 4.17 16.87
CA ILE A 113 -19.80 3.15 17.58
C ILE A 113 -18.35 3.25 17.07
N PRO A 114 -17.35 3.55 17.91
CA PRO A 114 -15.94 3.49 17.51
C PRO A 114 -15.50 2.06 17.20
N TYR A 115 -14.56 1.92 16.26
CA TYR A 115 -13.91 0.65 15.97
C TYR A 115 -12.40 0.83 15.77
N SER A 116 -11.64 -0.26 15.88
CA SER A 116 -10.22 -0.31 15.56
C SER A 116 -9.98 -1.03 14.24
N VAL A 117 -8.90 -0.66 13.56
CA VAL A 117 -8.42 -1.32 12.35
C VAL A 117 -6.97 -1.74 12.57
N GLY A 118 -6.62 -2.93 12.11
CA GLY A 118 -5.26 -3.43 12.12
C GLY A 118 -4.92 -4.17 10.83
N PHE A 119 -3.63 -4.31 10.53
CA PHE A 119 -3.14 -4.99 9.34
C PHE A 119 -2.02 -5.98 9.67
N ALA A 120 -1.98 -7.11 8.97
CA ALA A 120 -0.83 -8.00 8.98
C ALA A 120 -0.45 -8.45 7.56
N ASN A 121 0.84 -8.42 7.23
CA ASN A 121 1.37 -8.87 5.95
C ASN A 121 1.56 -10.41 5.88
N THR A 122 0.54 -11.15 6.33
CA THR A 122 0.39 -12.60 6.14
C THR A 122 -1.09 -12.96 6.30
N ALA A 123 -1.62 -13.85 5.44
CA ALA A 123 -3.02 -14.31 5.46
C ALA A 123 -3.35 -15.30 6.61
N SER A 124 -2.36 -15.61 7.45
CA SER A 124 -2.49 -16.53 8.60
C SER A 124 -2.19 -15.82 9.93
N ALA A 125 -2.39 -14.50 10.00
CA ALA A 125 -2.10 -13.71 11.18
C ALA A 125 -3.14 -13.95 12.29
N GLY A 126 -2.68 -14.11 13.53
CA GLY A 126 -3.54 -14.10 14.71
C GLY A 126 -3.62 -12.73 15.41
N THR A 127 -2.81 -11.77 14.97
CA THR A 127 -2.64 -10.42 15.55
C THR A 127 -2.24 -9.44 14.45
N ALA A 128 -2.59 -8.18 14.62
CA ALA A 128 -2.27 -7.09 13.70
C ALA A 128 -1.12 -6.19 14.19
N ASP A 129 -0.53 -5.44 13.26
CA ASP A 129 0.00 -4.11 13.59
C ASP A 129 -1.20 -3.16 13.74
N GLU A 130 -1.30 -2.51 14.91
CA GLU A 130 -2.37 -1.57 15.23
C GLU A 130 -2.22 -0.25 14.47
N THR A 131 -3.33 0.27 13.96
CA THR A 131 -3.35 1.54 13.22
C THR A 131 -3.36 2.75 14.17
N SER A 132 -2.63 3.80 13.81
CA SER A 132 -2.64 5.10 14.48
C SER A 132 -4.02 5.80 14.42
N THR A 133 -4.26 6.80 15.27
CA THR A 133 -5.53 7.56 15.31
C THR A 133 -5.80 8.40 14.06
N ASP A 134 -4.84 8.46 13.14
CA ASP A 134 -4.95 9.08 11.83
C ASP A 134 -5.04 8.09 10.66
N GLY A 135 -5.20 6.80 10.95
CA GLY A 135 -5.28 5.76 9.92
C GLY A 135 -3.93 5.30 9.38
N SER A 136 -2.80 5.85 9.85
CA SER A 136 -1.48 5.43 9.38
C SER A 136 -0.92 4.21 10.13
N LEU A 137 -0.11 3.40 9.43
CA LEU A 137 0.75 2.39 10.05
C LEU A 137 2.20 2.86 9.98
N SER A 138 2.93 2.73 11.09
CA SER A 138 4.36 3.08 11.14
C SER A 138 5.27 2.02 10.49
N THR A 139 4.75 0.80 10.29
CA THR A 139 5.46 -0.31 9.65
C THR A 139 5.49 -0.17 8.13
N ASN A 140 6.63 -0.51 7.54
CA ASN A 140 6.79 -0.74 6.12
C ASN A 140 6.88 -2.24 5.86
N PHE A 141 6.02 -2.76 4.98
CA PHE A 141 5.88 -4.18 4.72
C PHE A 141 6.64 -4.60 3.46
N ALA A 142 7.30 -5.75 3.50
CA ALA A 142 7.91 -6.34 2.32
C ALA A 142 6.84 -7.03 1.46
N ARG A 143 6.82 -6.78 0.16
CA ARG A 143 5.91 -7.48 -0.77
C ARG A 143 6.18 -8.99 -0.71
N ALA A 144 5.16 -9.78 -0.41
CA ALA A 144 5.27 -11.23 -0.31
C ALA A 144 5.87 -11.87 -1.58
N ALA A 145 6.69 -12.91 -1.39
CA ALA A 145 7.35 -13.60 -2.49
C ALA A 145 6.31 -14.23 -3.44
N GLY A 146 6.41 -13.95 -4.74
CA GLY A 146 5.44 -14.43 -5.73
C GLY A 146 4.15 -13.61 -5.83
N ALA A 147 3.95 -12.56 -5.01
CA ALA A 147 2.79 -11.67 -5.07
C ALA A 147 2.80 -10.75 -6.31
N THR A 148 2.46 -11.35 -7.45
CA THR A 148 2.25 -10.68 -8.74
C THR A 148 0.80 -10.18 -8.85
N ALA A 149 0.52 -9.36 -9.86
CA ALA A 149 -0.87 -9.00 -10.16
C ALA A 149 -1.71 -10.23 -10.54
N ALA A 150 -1.12 -11.18 -11.30
CA ALA A 150 -1.79 -12.40 -11.71
C ALA A 150 -2.16 -13.33 -10.53
N SER A 151 -1.28 -13.46 -9.53
CA SER A 151 -1.55 -14.31 -8.36
C SER A 151 -2.68 -13.75 -7.48
N CYS A 152 -2.71 -12.43 -7.26
CA CYS A 152 -3.82 -11.81 -6.51
C CYS A 152 -5.16 -11.96 -7.24
N LEU A 153 -5.17 -11.78 -8.56
CA LEU A 153 -6.36 -12.01 -9.40
C LEU A 153 -6.80 -13.48 -9.46
N SER A 154 -5.95 -14.44 -9.04
CA SER A 154 -6.26 -15.87 -8.98
C SER A 154 -6.53 -16.37 -7.55
N SER A 155 -7.10 -15.51 -6.69
CA SER A 155 -7.45 -15.80 -5.30
C SER A 155 -6.30 -16.29 -4.41
N ALA A 156 -5.07 -15.84 -4.64
CA ALA A 156 -4.02 -15.96 -3.64
C ALA A 156 -4.23 -14.87 -2.58
N GLU A 157 -4.22 -15.22 -1.30
CA GLU A 157 -4.24 -14.28 -0.17
C GLU A 157 -2.81 -14.15 0.40
N ASN A 158 -2.43 -12.96 0.87
CA ASN A 158 -1.11 -12.76 1.47
C ASN A 158 -1.07 -11.75 2.62
N ALA A 159 -2.19 -11.15 2.99
CA ALA A 159 -2.33 -10.26 4.12
C ALA A 159 -3.71 -10.40 4.77
N THR A 160 -3.84 -9.97 6.01
CA THR A 160 -5.10 -9.98 6.78
C THR A 160 -5.39 -8.56 7.27
N LEU A 161 -6.62 -8.12 7.02
CA LEU A 161 -7.24 -6.95 7.62
C LEU A 161 -7.97 -7.38 8.89
N PHE A 162 -7.88 -6.57 9.94
CA PHE A 162 -8.56 -6.78 11.22
C PHE A 162 -9.46 -5.59 11.50
N VAL A 163 -10.70 -5.85 11.92
CA VAL A 163 -11.65 -4.86 12.43
C VAL A 163 -12.11 -5.29 13.82
N GLY A 164 -11.81 -4.48 14.83
CA GLY A 164 -12.15 -4.74 16.23
C GLY A 164 -13.20 -3.75 16.74
N ILE A 165 -14.15 -4.21 17.55
CA ILE A 165 -15.12 -3.36 18.23
C ILE A 165 -15.19 -3.82 19.70
N ASN A 166 -15.19 -2.89 20.66
CA ASN A 166 -15.33 -3.21 22.09
C ASN A 166 -16.80 -3.28 22.52
N ALA A 167 -17.18 -4.27 23.31
CA ALA A 167 -18.57 -4.51 23.66
C ALA A 167 -19.20 -3.42 24.54
N ALA A 168 -18.41 -2.62 25.26
CA ALA A 168 -18.93 -1.50 26.02
C ALA A 168 -19.47 -0.38 25.10
N ASP A 169 -18.95 -0.26 23.88
CA ASP A 169 -19.26 0.85 22.97
C ASP A 169 -20.62 0.70 22.26
N TRP A 170 -21.23 -0.49 22.24
CA TRP A 170 -22.54 -0.76 21.62
C TRP A 170 -23.62 -1.23 22.59
N GLN A 171 -23.34 -1.38 23.88
CA GLN A 171 -24.34 -1.91 24.83
C GLN A 171 -25.44 -0.88 25.20
N ASP A 172 -25.15 0.41 25.06
CA ASP A 172 -26.02 1.52 25.47
C ASP A 172 -26.59 2.33 24.29
N VAL A 173 -26.39 1.91 23.03
CA VAL A 173 -26.92 2.60 21.83
C VAL A 173 -28.35 2.16 21.49
N GLU A 174 -29.16 3.08 20.96
CA GLU A 174 -30.54 2.81 20.53
C GLU A 174 -30.64 2.31 19.08
N GLY A 175 -29.64 2.60 18.26
CA GLY A 175 -29.53 2.19 16.86
C GLY A 175 -29.48 0.68 16.65
N THR A 176 -29.76 0.25 15.42
CA THR A 176 -29.84 -1.18 15.07
C THR A 176 -29.03 -1.56 13.82
N ALA A 177 -28.54 -0.58 13.05
CA ALA A 177 -27.72 -0.82 11.87
C ALA A 177 -26.69 0.30 11.71
N PHE A 178 -25.47 0.03 12.17
CA PHE A 178 -24.34 0.96 12.07
C PHE A 178 -23.43 0.55 10.92
N THR A 179 -23.02 1.51 10.07
CA THR A 179 -22.16 1.25 8.91
C THR A 179 -21.03 2.27 8.80
N ASP A 180 -19.99 1.93 8.05
CA ASP A 180 -18.92 2.83 7.61
C ASP A 180 -18.33 2.31 6.29
N THR A 181 -17.63 3.17 5.55
CA THR A 181 -16.85 2.79 4.37
C THR A 181 -15.37 2.95 4.68
N LEU A 182 -14.71 1.83 5.01
CA LEU A 182 -13.27 1.80 5.22
C LEU A 182 -12.53 1.85 3.88
N THR A 183 -11.75 2.90 3.66
CA THR A 183 -10.83 3.05 2.52
C THR A 183 -9.47 2.47 2.89
N VAL A 184 -8.97 1.51 2.10
CA VAL A 184 -7.62 0.94 2.24
C VAL A 184 -6.70 1.50 1.15
N MET A 185 -5.67 2.26 1.53
CA MET A 185 -4.65 2.75 0.61
C MET A 185 -3.34 1.99 0.79
N VAL A 186 -2.77 1.51 -0.32
CA VAL A 186 -1.47 0.83 -0.36
C VAL A 186 -0.52 1.60 -1.28
N LYS A 187 0.67 1.94 -0.77
CA LYS A 187 1.64 2.79 -1.48
C LYS A 187 3.03 2.15 -1.50
N ALA A 188 3.66 2.11 -2.68
CA ALA A 188 5.04 1.63 -2.84
C ALA A 188 6.04 2.60 -2.19
N ILE A 189 7.12 2.04 -1.65
CA ILE A 189 8.26 2.75 -1.02
C ILE A 189 9.59 2.16 -1.47
#